data_AF-A0A130X804-F1
#
_entry.id   AF-A0A130X804-F1
#
_cell.length_a   1.000
_cell.length_b   1.000
_cell.length_c   1.000
_cell.angle_alpha   90.00
_cell.angle_beta   90.00
_cell.angle_gamma   90.00
#
_symmetry.space_group_name_H-M   'P 1'
#
loop_
_entity.id
_entity.type
_entity.pdbx_description
1 polymer ?
#
loop_
_entity_poly.entity_id
_entity_poly.type
_entity_poly.pdbx_seq_one_letter_code
_entity_poly.pdbx_strand_id
1 'polypeptide(L)'
;MNVNSENAQPGEAVTAEDYSRAMNFIGQNLLSSLTQSVEKLPPPFRNRRLVCQALSAFLTNVIYKQFPEQPESCQQMLDDITRHVSMQLDKIPQPSK
;
A
#
# COMPACT_ATOMS: atom_id res chain seq x y z
N MET A 1 -41.13 -32.64 15.22
CA MET A 1 -39.94 -32.68 14.35
C MET A 1 -39.24 -31.34 14.51
N ASN A 2 -38.00 -31.35 14.96
CA ASN A 2 -37.22 -30.15 15.29
C ASN A 2 -36.93 -29.29 14.06
N VAL A 3 -37.26 -28.01 14.17
CA VAL A 3 -36.65 -26.92 13.38
C VAL A 3 -35.40 -26.49 14.16
N ASN A 4 -34.25 -27.07 13.82
CA ASN A 4 -32.95 -26.45 14.11
C ASN A 4 -32.45 -25.86 12.80
N SER A 5 -32.91 -24.66 12.47
CA SER A 5 -32.21 -23.81 11.52
C SER A 5 -30.99 -23.25 12.25
N GLU A 6 -29.83 -23.71 11.81
CA GLU A 6 -28.52 -23.26 12.25
C GLU A 6 -28.48 -21.73 12.31
N ASN A 7 -28.18 -21.23 13.50
CA ASN A 7 -27.93 -19.83 13.77
C ASN A 7 -26.58 -19.48 13.15
N ALA A 8 -26.55 -19.31 11.83
CA ALA A 8 -25.41 -18.74 11.13
C ALA A 8 -25.32 -17.27 11.55
N GLN A 9 -24.41 -16.97 12.48
CA GLN A 9 -24.05 -15.59 12.78
C GLN A 9 -23.58 -14.92 11.48
N PRO A 10 -24.24 -13.84 11.01
CA PRO A 10 -23.75 -13.10 9.86
C PRO A 10 -22.40 -12.50 10.27
N GLY A 11 -21.34 -12.88 9.56
CA GLY A 11 -20.00 -12.33 9.77
C GLY A 11 -20.06 -10.81 9.71
N GLU A 12 -19.48 -10.14 10.71
CA GLU A 12 -19.44 -8.69 10.80
C GLU A 12 -18.92 -8.10 9.49
N ALA A 13 -19.74 -7.27 8.83
CA ALA A 13 -19.36 -6.62 7.59
C ALA A 13 -18.21 -5.64 7.84
N VAL A 14 -17.12 -5.75 7.07
CA VAL A 14 -15.96 -4.86 7.15
C VAL A 14 -16.42 -3.42 6.96
N THR A 15 -16.22 -2.58 7.97
CA THR A 15 -16.61 -1.16 7.89
C THR A 15 -15.56 -0.35 7.14
N ALA A 16 -15.94 0.85 6.69
CA ALA A 16 -14.99 1.80 6.11
C ALA A 16 -13.86 2.19 7.09
N GLU A 17 -14.17 2.20 8.39
CA GLU A 17 -13.18 2.45 9.44
C GLU A 17 -12.17 1.30 9.54
N ASP A 18 -12.64 0.05 9.50
CA ASP A 18 -11.76 -1.13 9.53
C ASP A 18 -10.82 -1.14 8.32
N TYR A 19 -11.34 -0.81 7.14
CA TYR A 19 -10.54 -0.68 5.92
C TYR A 19 -9.49 0.43 6.05
N SER A 20 -9.87 1.60 6.54
CA SER A 20 -8.95 2.72 6.79
C SER A 20 -7.87 2.34 7.80
N ARG A 21 -8.23 1.64 8.89
CA ARG A 21 -7.31 1.16 9.91
C ARG A 21 -6.31 0.16 9.33
N ALA A 22 -6.78 -0.80 8.53
CA ALA A 22 -5.92 -1.78 7.86
C ALA A 22 -4.95 -1.11 6.88
N MET A 23 -5.44 -0.18 6.05
CA MET A 23 -4.61 0.59 5.12
C MET A 23 -3.53 1.38 5.87
N ASN A 24 -3.89 2.07 6.94
CA ASN A 24 -2.95 2.85 7.76
C ASN A 24 -1.91 1.95 8.44
N PHE A 25 -2.32 0.80 8.96
CA PHE A 25 -1.41 -0.17 9.56
C PHE A 25 -0.35 -0.65 8.55
N ILE A 26 -0.78 -1.03 7.34
CA ILE A 26 0.14 -1.42 6.27
C ILE A 26 1.08 -0.26 5.91
N GLY A 27 0.53 0.93 5.70
CA GLY A 27 1.30 2.12 5.34
C GLY A 27 2.39 2.47 6.35
N GLN A 28 2.07 2.44 7.65
CA GLN A 28 3.02 2.73 8.72
C GLN A 28 4.13 1.69 8.82
N ASN A 29 3.81 0.41 8.69
CA ASN A 29 4.82 -0.65 8.73
C ASN A 29 5.79 -0.56 7.53
N LEU A 30 5.27 -0.26 6.34
CA LEU A 30 6.10 -0.05 5.15
C LEU A 30 7.00 1.19 5.30
N LEU A 31 6.45 2.31 5.80
CA LEU A 31 7.20 3.54 6.03
C LEU A 31 8.34 3.33 7.04
N SER A 32 8.02 2.69 8.17
CA SER A 32 9.00 2.38 9.21
C SER A 32 10.13 1.51 8.66
N SER A 33 9.77 0.44 7.94
CA SER A 33 10.75 -0.48 7.35
C SER A 33 11.66 0.22 6.34
N LEU A 34 11.10 1.04 5.44
CA LEU A 34 11.86 1.79 4.45
C LEU A 34 12.82 2.79 5.11
N THR A 35 12.34 3.54 6.10
CA THR A 35 13.13 4.55 6.82
C THR A 35 14.33 3.89 7.48
N GLN A 36 14.11 2.79 8.22
CA GLN A 36 15.19 2.03 8.84
C GLN A 36 16.18 1.46 7.81
N SER A 37 15.70 0.98 6.67
CA SER A 37 16.58 0.50 5.59
C SER A 37 17.46 1.61 5.03
N VAL A 38 16.91 2.81 4.80
CA VAL A 38 17.65 3.96 4.29
C VAL A 38 18.68 4.47 5.31
N GLU A 39 18.32 4.56 6.58
CA GLU A 39 19.22 4.99 7.65
C GLU A 39 20.43 4.06 7.81
N LYS A 40 20.25 2.75 7.59
CA LYS A 40 21.33 1.76 7.64
C LYS A 40 22.30 1.83 6.46
N LEU A 41 21.95 2.52 5.37
CA LEU A 41 22.85 2.67 4.22
C LEU A 41 24.01 3.61 4.54
N PRO A 42 25.21 3.41 3.96
CA PRO A 42 26.28 4.38 4.02
C PRO A 42 25.86 5.73 3.39
N PRO A 43 26.38 6.88 3.87
CA PRO A 43 25.94 8.21 3.42
C PRO A 43 25.91 8.42 1.88
N PRO A 44 26.89 7.94 1.09
CA PRO A 44 26.84 8.08 -0.37
C PRO A 44 25.61 7.45 -1.03
N PHE A 45 25.03 6.43 -0.40
CA PHE A 45 23.86 5.70 -0.88
C PHE A 45 22.54 6.27 -0.36
N ARG A 46 22.55 7.19 0.61
CA ARG A 46 21.36 7.88 1.12
C ARG A 46 20.94 9.04 0.21
N ASN A 47 20.63 8.73 -1.04
CA ASN A 47 20.24 9.73 -2.02
C ASN A 47 18.88 9.41 -2.65
N ARG A 48 18.21 10.45 -3.15
CA ARG A 48 16.88 10.38 -3.76
C ARG A 48 16.80 9.33 -4.87
N ARG A 49 17.84 9.21 -5.69
CA ARG A 49 17.86 8.27 -6.83
C ARG A 49 17.78 6.82 -6.36
N LEU A 50 18.58 6.46 -5.35
CA LEU A 50 18.58 5.10 -4.81
C LEU A 50 17.23 4.76 -4.16
N VAL A 51 16.67 5.67 -3.36
CA VAL A 51 15.36 5.47 -2.73
C VAL A 51 14.27 5.29 -3.80
N CYS A 52 14.29 6.11 -4.85
CA CYS A 52 13.35 6.00 -5.96
C CYS A 52 13.46 4.65 -6.67
N GLN A 53 14.67 4.21 -7.02
CA GLN A 53 14.90 2.92 -7.68
C GLN A 53 14.47 1.73 -6.80
N ALA A 54 14.78 1.78 -5.50
CA ALA A 54 14.38 0.75 -4.56
C ALA A 54 12.84 0.65 -4.44
N LEU A 55 12.16 1.78 -4.34
CA LEU A 55 10.69 1.84 -4.32
C LEU A 55 10.07 1.32 -5.62
N SER A 56 10.62 1.70 -6.78
CA SER A 56 10.17 1.17 -8.08
C SER A 56 10.29 -0.35 -8.14
N ALA A 57 11.45 -0.91 -7.78
CA ALA A 57 11.66 -2.36 -7.78
C ALA A 57 10.71 -3.08 -6.80
N PHE A 58 10.50 -2.51 -5.61
CA PHE A 58 9.55 -3.03 -4.63
C PHE A 58 8.12 -3.06 -5.18
N LEU A 59 7.64 -1.94 -5.72
CA LEU A 59 6.28 -1.84 -6.27
C LEU A 59 6.08 -2.78 -7.45
N THR A 60 7.03 -2.86 -8.38
CA THR A 60 6.96 -3.81 -9.51
C THR A 60 6.84 -5.26 -9.00
N ASN A 61 7.61 -5.64 -8.00
CA ASN A 61 7.53 -6.98 -7.42
C ASN A 61 6.20 -7.25 -6.70
N VAL A 62 5.66 -6.25 -5.99
CA VAL A 62 4.35 -6.37 -5.32
C VAL A 62 3.24 -6.53 -6.36
N ILE A 63 3.23 -5.69 -7.40
CA ILE A 63 2.24 -5.72 -8.47
C ILE A 63 2.26 -7.08 -9.19
N TYR A 64 3.46 -7.52 -9.61
CA TYR A 64 3.61 -8.78 -10.31
C TYR A 64 3.19 -9.99 -9.46
N LYS A 65 3.42 -9.96 -8.14
CA LYS A 65 2.97 -11.02 -7.23
C LYS A 65 1.45 -11.11 -7.11
N GLN A 66 0.73 -10.00 -7.24
CA GLN A 66 -0.73 -10.00 -7.18
C GLN A 66 -1.35 -10.47 -8.50
N PHE A 67 -0.71 -10.15 -9.62
CA PHE A 67 -1.22 -10.43 -10.96
C PHE A 67 -0.16 -11.13 -11.83
N PRO A 68 0.29 -12.34 -11.43
CA PRO A 68 1.26 -13.07 -12.21
C PRO A 68 0.69 -13.35 -13.60
N GLU A 69 1.52 -13.14 -14.63
CA GLU A 69 1.16 -13.42 -16.03
C GLU A 69 -0.03 -12.61 -16.58
N GLN A 70 -0.43 -11.53 -15.88
CA GLN A 70 -1.51 -10.63 -16.31
C GLN A 70 -0.96 -9.20 -16.49
N PRO A 71 -0.36 -8.88 -17.65
CA PRO A 71 0.26 -7.57 -17.89
C PRO A 71 -0.73 -6.41 -17.81
N GLU A 72 -1.97 -6.61 -18.26
CA GLU A 72 -3.02 -5.58 -18.22
C GLU A 72 -3.41 -5.25 -16.77
N SER A 73 -3.65 -6.26 -15.93
CA SER A 73 -3.93 -6.09 -14.50
C SER A 73 -2.75 -5.44 -13.76
N CYS A 74 -1.51 -5.80 -14.13
CA CYS A 74 -0.31 -5.14 -13.60
C CYS A 74 -0.29 -3.64 -13.92
N GLN A 75 -0.59 -3.28 -15.17
CA GLN A 75 -0.62 -1.88 -15.60
C GLN A 75 -1.75 -1.11 -14.92
N GLN A 76 -2.95 -1.69 -14.82
CA GLN A 76 -4.08 -1.09 -14.11
C GLN A 76 -3.74 -0.80 -12.63
N MET A 77 -3.10 -1.76 -11.94
CA MET A 77 -2.67 -1.56 -10.56
C MET A 77 -1.63 -0.43 -10.44
N LEU A 78 -0.69 -0.33 -11.37
CA LEU A 78 0.28 0.77 -11.41
C LEU A 78 -0.39 2.13 -11.61
N ASP A 79 -1.37 2.21 -12.52
CA ASP A 79 -2.11 3.43 -12.81
C ASP A 79 -2.93 3.88 -11.59
N ASP A 80 -3.57 2.94 -10.89
CA ASP A 80 -4.31 3.19 -9.66
C ASP A 80 -3.38 3.69 -8.54
N ILE A 81 -2.22 3.06 -8.34
CA ILE A 81 -1.22 3.51 -7.36
C ILE A 81 -0.77 4.93 -7.68
N THR A 82 -0.42 5.21 -8.94
CA THR A 82 0.02 6.54 -9.39
C THR A 82 -1.04 7.60 -9.12
N ARG A 83 -2.30 7.29 -9.43
CA ARG A 83 -3.44 8.18 -9.17
C ARG A 83 -3.62 8.43 -7.68
N HIS A 84 -3.61 7.39 -6.85
CA HIS A 84 -3.75 7.51 -5.40
C HIS A 84 -2.62 8.34 -4.80
N VAL A 85 -1.37 8.11 -5.20
CA VAL A 85 -0.22 8.89 -4.72
C VAL A 85 -0.39 10.37 -5.08
N SER A 86 -0.78 10.68 -6.31
CA SER A 86 -1.01 12.05 -6.76
C SER A 86 -2.08 12.75 -5.91
N MET A 87 -3.22 12.09 -5.71
CA MET A 87 -4.30 12.61 -4.86
C MET A 87 -3.89 12.82 -3.39
N GLN A 88 -2.99 11.99 -2.86
CA GLN A 88 -2.50 12.16 -1.48
C GLN A 88 -1.51 13.32 -1.38
N LEU A 89 -0.64 13.50 -2.37
CA LEU A 89 0.29 14.62 -2.44
C LEU A 89 -0.44 15.97 -2.55
N ASP A 90 -1.53 16.04 -3.31
CA ASP A 90 -2.36 17.23 -3.45
C ASP A 90 -3.03 17.66 -2.14
N LYS A 91 -3.22 16.72 -1.20
CA LYS A 91 -3.81 16.98 0.12
C LYS A 91 -2.81 17.46 1.16
N ILE A 92 -1.50 17.32 0.90
CA ILE A 92 -0.48 17.79 1.82
C ILE A 92 -0.43 19.32 1.71
N PRO A 93 -0.65 20.07 2.82
CA PRO A 93 -0.61 21.52 2.80
C PRO A 93 0.73 21.99 2.22
N GLN A 94 0.67 22.78 1.15
CA GLN A 94 1.88 23.40 0.61
C GLN A 94 2.33 24.49 1.59
N PRO A 95 3.63 24.56 1.93
CA PRO A 95 4.13 25.66 2.75
C PRO A 95 3.83 26.98 2.03
N SER A 96 3.14 27.89 2.70
CA SER A 96 2.92 29.25 2.22
C SER A 96 4.26 29.89 1.90
N LYS A 97 4.39 30.44 0.68
CA LYS A 97 5.60 31.13 0.21
C LYS A 97 5.99 32.30 1.12
#